data_AF-A0A9N7KQN2-F1
#
_entry.id   AF-A0A9N7KQN2-F1
#
_cell.length_a   1.000
_cell.length_b   1.000
_cell.length_c   1.000
_cell.angle_alpha   90.00
_cell.angle_beta   90.00
_cell.angle_gamma   90.00
#
_symmetry.space_group_name_H-M   'P 1'
#
loop_
_entity.id
_entity.type
_entity.pdbx_description
1 polymer ?
#
loop_
_entity_poly.entity_id
_entity_poly.type
_entity_poly.pdbx_seq_one_letter_code
_entity_poly.pdbx_strand_id
1 'polypeptide(L)'
;MTDAKPFTLRRKTQPVVAFAALTQASLARIDASLQNLLHRDEAEDLHALRVAVRHARAVLWALGPALPTLERDRWKRELRTLAQATSEVRDWDVFLAETVAPAREKERKDPVLAAVADTATTRRNMARAAMLAALVSYRDGQLPVVQRDLAHLAHLAGRVAARSEAGKRDRLGQFARKRVRRGRKQLRGLKQAAHGGDLRAVHDQRIAGKRLRYTIEALEPVLPSRFTKRLHRKLVRQQSRLGGFVDAMVARRLMGECLDVPELPDDVPPPPPGAS
;
A
#
# COMPACT_ATOMS: atom_id res chain seq x y z
N MET A 1 20.08 13.44 17.81
CA MET A 1 21.23 13.09 16.92
C MET A 1 20.75 11.95 16.03
N THR A 2 20.49 12.07 14.73
CA THR A 2 21.14 12.81 13.64
C THR A 2 20.17 13.77 12.95
N ASP A 3 20.56 15.04 12.86
CA ASP A 3 19.84 16.11 12.16
C ASP A 3 20.09 16.00 10.65
N ALA A 4 19.57 14.92 10.05
CA ALA A 4 19.69 14.69 8.61
C ALA A 4 18.66 15.56 7.88
N LYS A 5 19.12 16.67 7.31
CA LYS A 5 18.33 17.55 6.44
C LYS A 5 17.53 16.69 5.44
N PRO A 6 16.19 16.84 5.35
CA PRO A 6 15.36 15.95 4.55
C PRO A 6 15.84 15.96 3.09
N PHE A 7 16.11 14.77 2.55
CA PHE A 7 16.59 14.62 1.19
C PHE A 7 15.62 15.28 0.21
N THR A 8 16.05 16.38 -0.40
CA THR A 8 15.23 17.12 -1.36
C THR A 8 15.41 16.52 -2.76
N LEU A 9 14.36 15.90 -3.28
CA LEU A 9 14.34 15.40 -4.66
C LEU A 9 14.50 16.55 -5.66
N ARG A 10 15.57 16.51 -6.47
CA ARG A 10 15.82 17.49 -7.53
C ARG A 10 15.62 16.84 -8.90
N ARG A 11 15.20 17.64 -9.89
CA ARG A 11 14.98 17.17 -11.27
C ARG A 11 16.22 16.52 -11.92
N LYS A 12 17.41 16.97 -11.51
CA LYS A 12 18.71 16.46 -11.98
C LYS A 12 19.21 15.19 -11.27
N THR A 13 18.58 14.79 -10.17
CA THR A 13 18.99 13.61 -9.38
C THR A 13 19.00 12.35 -10.25
N GLN A 14 19.91 11.40 -10.00
CA GLN A 14 19.87 10.09 -10.67
C GLN A 14 18.68 9.28 -10.11
N PRO A 15 17.93 8.54 -10.95
CA PRO A 15 16.83 7.69 -10.46
C PRO A 15 17.24 6.69 -9.36
N VAL A 16 18.45 6.12 -9.44
CA VAL A 16 18.97 5.20 -8.41
C VAL A 16 19.26 5.90 -7.08
N VAL A 17 19.80 7.12 -7.11
CA VAL A 17 20.01 7.95 -5.89
C VAL A 17 18.67 8.32 -5.27
N ALA A 18 17.69 8.70 -6.10
CA ALA A 18 16.34 8.98 -5.64
C ALA A 18 15.65 7.75 -5.02
N PHE A 19 15.87 6.57 -5.61
CA PHE A 19 15.35 5.32 -5.04
C PHE A 19 15.97 5.06 -3.67
N ALA A 20 17.30 5.13 -3.56
CA ALA A 20 18.00 4.88 -2.31
C ALA A 20 17.48 5.79 -1.18
N ALA A 21 17.40 7.09 -1.42
CA ALA A 21 16.94 8.07 -0.43
C ALA A 21 15.46 7.89 -0.04
N LEU A 22 14.56 7.69 -1.01
CA LEU A 22 13.12 7.51 -0.73
C LEU A 22 12.83 6.17 -0.04
N THR A 23 13.56 5.12 -0.41
CA THR A 23 13.44 3.81 0.22
C THR A 23 14.01 3.85 1.64
N GLN A 24 15.09 4.60 1.89
CA GLN A 24 15.65 4.77 3.23
C GLN A 24 14.66 5.45 4.18
N ALA A 25 14.03 6.53 3.73
CA ALA A 25 12.96 7.19 4.49
C ALA A 25 11.72 6.28 4.69
N SER A 26 11.47 5.34 3.78
CA SER A 26 10.38 4.38 3.93
C SER A 26 10.74 3.25 4.90
N LEU A 27 11.96 2.74 4.86
CA LEU A 27 12.47 1.76 5.82
C LEU A 27 12.52 2.31 7.24
N ALA A 28 12.98 3.55 7.43
CA ALA A 28 12.99 4.18 8.75
C ALA A 28 11.58 4.26 9.36
N ARG A 29 10.56 4.57 8.54
CA ARG A 29 9.16 4.57 8.97
C ARG A 29 8.64 3.15 9.25
N ILE A 30 9.03 2.17 8.44
CA ILE A 30 8.69 0.76 8.68
C ILE A 30 9.26 0.33 10.02
N ASP A 31 10.55 0.56 10.27
CA ASP A 31 11.23 0.19 11.51
C ASP A 31 10.57 0.85 12.73
N ALA A 32 10.34 2.17 12.69
CA ALA A 32 9.63 2.86 13.76
C ALA A 32 8.21 2.30 14.01
N SER A 33 7.47 1.97 12.94
CA SER A 33 6.13 1.39 13.09
C SER A 33 6.18 -0.04 13.64
N LEU A 34 7.20 -0.83 13.28
CA LEU A 34 7.43 -2.15 13.85
C LEU A 34 7.71 -2.04 15.35
N GLN A 35 8.56 -1.09 15.78
CA GLN A 35 8.80 -0.86 17.20
C GLN A 35 7.49 -0.55 17.94
N ASN A 36 6.66 0.37 17.44
CA ASN A 36 5.39 0.69 18.09
C ASN A 36 4.47 -0.55 18.20
N LEU A 37 4.29 -1.30 17.12
CA LEU A 37 3.41 -2.48 17.09
C LEU A 37 3.81 -3.59 18.07
N LEU A 38 5.09 -3.65 18.44
CA LEU A 38 5.58 -4.60 19.43
C LEU A 38 5.29 -4.17 20.88
N HIS A 39 5.03 -2.89 21.12
CA HIS A 39 4.81 -2.35 22.46
C HIS A 39 3.33 -2.03 22.76
N ARG A 40 2.53 -1.74 21.73
CA ARG A 40 1.10 -1.38 21.89
C ARG A 40 0.24 -1.91 20.75
N ASP A 41 -1.07 -1.97 20.99
CA ASP A 41 -2.06 -2.50 20.06
C ASP A 41 -3.04 -1.41 19.59
N GLU A 42 -2.49 -0.42 18.89
CA GLU A 42 -3.30 0.67 18.33
C GLU A 42 -3.50 0.48 16.84
N ALA A 43 -4.74 0.62 16.37
CA ALA A 43 -5.07 0.52 14.94
C ALA A 43 -4.28 1.53 14.09
N GLU A 44 -3.91 2.67 14.67
CA GLU A 44 -3.09 3.70 14.04
C GLU A 44 -1.67 3.23 13.74
N ASP A 45 -1.06 2.39 14.59
CA ASP A 45 0.29 1.88 14.35
C ASP A 45 0.32 0.89 13.18
N LEU A 46 -0.68 0.01 13.11
CA LEU A 46 -0.84 -0.89 11.97
C LEU A 46 -1.09 -0.09 10.68
N HIS A 47 -1.92 0.96 10.78
CA HIS A 47 -2.15 1.88 9.68
C HIS A 47 -0.85 2.54 9.21
N ALA A 48 -0.03 3.05 10.14
CA ALA A 48 1.24 3.70 9.85
C ALA A 48 2.22 2.74 9.14
N LEU A 49 2.38 1.51 9.63
CA LEU A 49 3.21 0.48 8.99
C LEU A 49 2.72 0.24 7.55
N ARG A 50 1.41 0.03 7.37
CA ARG A 50 0.82 -0.24 6.05
C ARG A 50 0.98 0.93 5.09
N VAL A 51 0.89 2.17 5.57
CA VAL A 51 1.16 3.36 4.77
C VAL A 51 2.62 3.41 4.35
N ALA A 52 3.56 3.16 5.26
CA ALA A 52 4.99 3.14 4.96
C ALA A 52 5.36 2.06 3.92
N VAL A 53 4.86 0.84 4.09
CA VAL A 53 5.05 -0.27 3.13
C VAL A 53 4.45 0.07 1.77
N ARG A 54 3.24 0.65 1.74
CA ARG A 54 2.59 1.04 0.48
C ARG A 54 3.36 2.14 -0.25
N HIS A 55 3.89 3.10 0.49
CA HIS A 55 4.77 4.12 -0.07
C HIS A 55 6.05 3.50 -0.66
N ALA A 56 6.73 2.61 0.08
CA ALA A 56 7.92 1.90 -0.41
C ALA A 56 7.63 1.11 -1.71
N ARG A 57 6.47 0.43 -1.78
CA ARG A 57 6.04 -0.30 -3.00
C ARG A 57 5.81 0.63 -4.18
N ALA A 58 5.32 1.84 -3.93
CA ALA A 58 5.14 2.85 -4.97
C ALA A 58 6.48 3.39 -5.47
N VAL A 59 7.41 3.67 -4.56
CA VAL A 59 8.80 4.05 -4.88
C VAL A 59 9.46 2.96 -5.73
N LEU A 60 9.35 1.69 -5.34
CA LEU A 60 9.87 0.56 -6.10
C LEU A 60 9.21 0.43 -7.48
N TRP A 61 7.89 0.60 -7.58
CA TRP A 61 7.23 0.57 -8.88
C TRP A 61 7.68 1.72 -9.79
N ALA A 62 7.89 2.90 -9.21
CA ALA A 62 8.28 4.09 -9.93
C ALA A 62 9.72 3.99 -10.42
N LEU A 63 10.66 3.76 -9.51
CA LEU A 63 12.12 3.86 -9.73
C LEU A 63 12.81 2.51 -9.89
N GLY A 64 12.16 1.39 -9.56
CA GLY A 64 12.70 0.04 -9.74
C GLY A 64 13.18 -0.32 -11.14
N PRO A 65 12.65 0.25 -12.26
CA PRO A 65 13.25 0.06 -13.58
C PRO A 65 14.66 0.64 -13.75
N ALA A 66 15.15 1.43 -12.78
CA ALA A 66 16.52 1.94 -12.76
C ALA A 66 17.46 1.07 -11.89
N LEU A 67 16.96 -0.02 -11.31
CA LEU A 67 17.72 -0.95 -10.48
C LEU A 67 18.07 -2.22 -11.28
N PRO A 68 19.13 -2.95 -10.88
CA PRO A 68 19.34 -4.32 -11.32
C PRO A 68 18.11 -5.19 -11.05
N THR A 69 17.80 -6.12 -11.96
CA THR A 69 16.61 -6.99 -11.88
C THR A 69 16.57 -7.76 -10.56
N LEU A 70 17.70 -8.33 -10.13
CA LEU A 70 17.79 -9.12 -8.88
C LEU A 70 17.44 -8.27 -7.65
N GLU A 71 17.97 -7.05 -7.56
CA GLU A 71 17.65 -6.15 -6.45
C GLU A 71 16.18 -5.74 -6.46
N ARG A 72 15.66 -5.34 -7.62
CA ARG A 72 14.25 -4.96 -7.76
C ARG A 72 13.32 -6.10 -7.31
N ASP A 73 13.61 -7.32 -7.72
CA ASP A 73 12.78 -8.48 -7.43
C ASP A 73 12.90 -8.89 -5.96
N ARG A 74 14.09 -8.74 -5.34
CA ARG A 74 14.26 -8.86 -3.89
C ARG A 74 13.39 -7.86 -3.14
N TRP A 75 13.53 -6.56 -3.40
CA TRP A 75 12.70 -5.52 -2.78
C TRP A 75 11.20 -5.75 -2.97
N LYS A 76 10.80 -6.28 -4.13
CA LYS A 76 9.41 -6.62 -4.42
C LYS A 76 8.90 -7.74 -3.50
N ARG A 77 9.73 -8.74 -3.20
CA ARG A 77 9.41 -9.83 -2.26
C ARG A 77 9.30 -9.29 -0.84
N GLU A 78 10.31 -8.58 -0.35
CA GLU A 78 10.32 -8.08 1.04
C GLU A 78 9.10 -7.20 1.37
N LEU A 79 8.80 -6.24 0.49
CA LEU A 79 7.65 -5.37 0.67
C LEU A 79 6.30 -6.08 0.47
N ARG A 80 6.29 -7.22 -0.22
CA ARG A 80 5.11 -8.09 -0.33
C ARG A 80 4.90 -8.85 0.97
N THR A 81 5.96 -9.42 1.55
CA THR A 81 5.93 -10.14 2.83
C THR A 81 5.32 -9.27 3.93
N LEU A 82 5.86 -8.06 4.14
CA LEU A 82 5.32 -7.11 5.13
C LEU A 82 3.86 -6.72 4.86
N ALA A 83 3.49 -6.53 3.59
CA ALA A 83 2.11 -6.19 3.24
C ALA A 83 1.15 -7.35 3.52
N GLN A 84 1.56 -8.59 3.26
CA GLN A 84 0.75 -9.79 3.48
C GLN A 84 0.58 -10.06 4.98
N ALA A 85 1.67 -10.00 5.76
CA ALA A 85 1.63 -10.21 7.21
C ALA A 85 0.63 -9.31 7.95
N THR A 86 0.37 -8.12 7.42
CA THR A 86 -0.53 -7.12 8.04
C THR A 86 -1.94 -7.08 7.43
N SER A 87 -2.25 -7.94 6.45
CA SER A 87 -3.51 -7.82 5.70
C SER A 87 -4.71 -8.27 6.51
N GLU A 88 -4.63 -9.44 7.14
CA GLU A 88 -5.76 -10.04 7.86
C GLU A 88 -6.18 -9.22 9.07
N VAL A 89 -5.23 -8.78 9.91
CA VAL A 89 -5.53 -7.90 11.07
C VAL A 89 -6.20 -6.60 10.61
N ARG A 90 -5.73 -6.01 9.50
CA ARG A 90 -6.35 -4.78 8.98
C ARG A 90 -7.77 -5.04 8.49
N ASP A 91 -8.02 -6.16 7.83
CA ASP A 91 -9.36 -6.50 7.33
C ASP A 91 -10.33 -6.62 8.52
N TRP A 92 -9.92 -7.26 9.61
CA TRP A 92 -10.69 -7.31 10.86
C TRP A 92 -10.87 -5.95 11.54
N ASP A 93 -9.81 -5.14 11.65
CA ASP A 93 -9.90 -3.79 12.24
C ASP A 93 -10.91 -2.92 11.49
N VAL A 94 -10.91 -2.98 10.15
CA VAL A 94 -11.89 -2.26 9.33
C VAL A 94 -13.30 -2.82 9.52
N PHE A 95 -13.46 -4.14 9.52
CA PHE A 95 -14.77 -4.76 9.71
C PHE A 95 -15.40 -4.37 11.05
N LEU A 96 -14.63 -4.45 12.13
CA LEU A 96 -15.07 -4.07 13.47
C LEU A 96 -15.47 -2.58 13.52
N ALA A 97 -14.62 -1.69 13.01
CA ALA A 97 -14.82 -0.24 13.11
C ALA A 97 -15.87 0.32 12.14
N GLU A 98 -15.90 -0.17 10.90
CA GLU A 98 -16.69 0.42 9.81
C GLU A 98 -17.97 -0.38 9.50
N THR A 99 -18.11 -1.62 9.97
CA THR A 99 -19.30 -2.45 9.74
C THR A 99 -20.02 -2.82 11.04
N VAL A 100 -19.32 -3.48 11.98
CA VAL A 100 -19.95 -4.01 13.21
C VAL A 100 -20.34 -2.88 14.17
N ALA A 101 -19.45 -1.92 14.44
CA ALA A 101 -19.74 -0.83 15.36
C ALA A 101 -20.96 0.02 14.93
N PRO A 102 -21.07 0.47 13.66
CA PRO A 102 -22.27 1.18 13.19
C PRO A 102 -23.56 0.33 13.25
N ALA A 103 -23.47 -0.98 12.98
CA ALA A 103 -24.63 -1.87 13.08
C ALA A 103 -25.11 -2.02 14.53
N ARG A 104 -24.17 -2.20 15.48
CA ARG A 104 -24.48 -2.27 16.92
C ARG A 104 -25.01 -0.97 17.48
N GLU A 105 -24.62 0.18 16.93
CA GLU A 105 -25.19 1.47 17.35
C GLU A 105 -26.67 1.59 16.98
N LYS A 106 -27.06 1.06 15.81
CA LYS A 106 -28.45 1.04 15.34
C LYS A 106 -29.29 -0.01 16.08
N GLU A 107 -28.73 -1.21 16.26
CA GLU A 107 -29.43 -2.37 16.83
C GLU A 107 -28.73 -2.88 18.10
N ARG A 108 -28.73 -2.06 19.15
CA ARG A 108 -27.93 -2.28 20.38
C ARG A 108 -28.24 -3.58 21.13
N LYS A 109 -29.45 -4.10 20.99
CA LYS A 109 -29.95 -5.28 21.73
C LYS A 109 -29.92 -6.57 20.92
N ASP A 110 -29.42 -6.55 19.69
CA ASP A 110 -29.36 -7.73 18.84
C ASP A 110 -28.27 -8.70 19.35
N PRO A 111 -28.65 -9.92 19.81
CA PRO A 111 -27.70 -10.90 20.32
C PRO A 111 -26.80 -11.48 19.22
N VAL A 112 -27.25 -11.52 17.96
CA VAL A 112 -26.45 -11.99 16.82
C VAL A 112 -25.33 -10.99 16.53
N LEU A 113 -25.63 -9.69 16.53
CA LEU A 113 -24.59 -8.66 16.32
C LEU A 113 -23.57 -8.64 17.45
N ALA A 114 -23.97 -8.95 18.69
CA ALA A 114 -23.03 -9.13 19.80
C ALA A 114 -22.12 -10.35 19.56
N ALA A 115 -22.69 -11.51 19.20
CA ALA A 115 -21.91 -12.71 18.91
C ALA A 115 -20.94 -12.52 17.73
N VAL A 116 -21.37 -11.82 16.66
CA VAL A 116 -20.49 -11.48 15.52
C VAL A 116 -19.32 -10.60 15.97
N ALA A 117 -19.56 -9.62 16.85
CA ALA A 117 -18.50 -8.76 17.38
C ALA A 117 -17.47 -9.56 18.20
N ASP A 118 -17.94 -10.49 19.04
CA ASP A 118 -17.08 -11.31 19.88
C ASP A 118 -16.23 -12.28 19.03
N THR A 119 -16.84 -12.94 18.04
CA THR A 119 -16.13 -13.81 17.09
C THR A 119 -15.12 -13.02 16.26
N ALA A 120 -15.50 -11.86 15.73
CA ALA A 120 -14.59 -11.01 14.95
C ALA A 120 -13.41 -10.54 15.80
N THR A 121 -13.64 -10.15 17.05
CA THR A 121 -12.58 -9.75 17.99
C THR A 121 -11.62 -10.91 18.28
N THR A 122 -12.16 -12.12 18.46
CA THR A 122 -11.37 -13.34 18.68
C THR A 122 -10.47 -13.65 17.47
N ARG A 123 -11.04 -13.66 16.26
CA ARG A 123 -10.30 -13.88 15.02
C ARG A 123 -9.24 -12.80 14.77
N ARG A 124 -9.58 -11.53 15.05
CA ARG A 124 -8.63 -10.41 14.98
C ARG A 124 -7.44 -10.62 15.91
N ASN A 125 -7.66 -11.10 17.14
CA ASN A 125 -6.59 -11.36 18.10
C ASN A 125 -5.69 -12.54 17.67
N MET A 126 -6.27 -13.60 17.10
CA MET A 126 -5.50 -14.71 16.52
C MET A 126 -4.64 -14.24 15.34
N ALA A 127 -5.24 -13.50 14.40
CA ALA A 127 -4.53 -12.90 13.27
C ALA A 127 -3.42 -11.96 13.74
N ARG A 128 -3.64 -11.22 14.84
CA ARG A 128 -2.63 -10.35 15.45
C ARG A 128 -1.44 -11.14 16.00
N ALA A 129 -1.67 -12.24 16.70
CA ALA A 129 -0.59 -13.09 17.19
C ALA A 129 0.28 -13.61 16.03
N ALA A 130 -0.35 -14.11 14.96
CA ALA A 130 0.35 -14.55 13.75
C ALA A 130 1.11 -13.42 13.05
N MET A 131 0.50 -12.23 12.94
CA MET A 131 1.14 -11.03 12.40
C MET A 131 2.38 -10.67 13.23
N LEU A 132 2.29 -10.59 14.56
CA LEU A 132 3.41 -10.23 15.41
C LEU A 132 4.57 -11.22 15.28
N ALA A 133 4.30 -12.52 15.27
CA ALA A 133 5.34 -13.54 15.06
C ALA A 133 6.08 -13.32 13.72
N ALA A 134 5.34 -13.05 12.64
CA ALA A 134 5.93 -12.76 11.34
C ALA A 134 6.73 -11.43 11.33
N LEU A 135 6.24 -10.40 12.01
CA LEU A 135 6.90 -9.10 12.09
C LEU A 135 8.17 -9.13 12.95
N VAL A 136 8.18 -9.88 14.06
CA VAL A 136 9.39 -10.12 14.87
C VAL A 136 10.44 -10.86 14.05
N SER A 137 10.06 -11.96 13.39
CA SER A 137 10.96 -12.71 12.53
C SER A 137 11.54 -11.84 11.39
N TYR A 138 10.71 -10.99 10.78
CA TYR A 138 11.18 -10.06 9.76
C TYR A 138 12.13 -9.00 10.32
N ARG A 139 11.80 -8.41 11.47
CA ARG A 139 12.59 -7.38 12.15
C ARG A 139 13.98 -7.91 12.52
N ASP A 140 14.06 -9.09 13.10
CA ASP A 140 15.32 -9.63 13.62
C ASP A 140 16.14 -10.34 12.54
N GLY A 141 15.48 -10.82 11.47
CA GLY A 141 16.12 -11.49 10.34
C GLY A 141 16.36 -10.58 9.14
N GLN A 142 15.32 -10.30 8.35
CA GLN A 142 15.47 -9.70 7.02
C GLN A 142 15.72 -8.19 7.04
N LEU A 143 15.15 -7.45 8.00
CA LEU A 143 15.24 -6.00 8.04
C LEU A 143 16.69 -5.48 8.08
N PRO A 144 17.60 -6.00 8.94
CA PRO A 144 19.01 -5.61 8.94
C PRO A 144 19.72 -5.92 7.61
N VAL A 145 19.34 -7.01 6.92
CA VAL A 145 19.92 -7.34 5.62
C VAL A 145 19.50 -6.32 4.57
N VAL A 146 18.21 -6.01 4.52
CA VAL A 146 17.65 -5.04 3.56
C VAL A 146 18.17 -3.62 3.82
N GLN A 147 18.40 -3.26 5.09
CA GLN A 147 19.06 -2.00 5.46
C GLN A 147 20.51 -1.93 4.97
N ARG A 148 21.30 -3.01 5.14
CA ARG A 148 22.68 -3.10 4.64
C ARG A 148 22.75 -3.03 3.13
N ASP A 149 21.88 -3.76 2.43
CA ASP A 149 21.77 -3.71 0.97
C ASP A 149 21.46 -2.30 0.48
N LEU A 150 20.52 -1.61 1.13
CA LEU A 150 20.16 -0.25 0.78
C LEU A 150 21.33 0.72 0.99
N ALA A 151 22.07 0.57 2.09
CA ALA A 151 23.25 1.38 2.36
C ALA A 151 24.34 1.15 1.29
N HIS A 152 24.56 -0.10 0.88
CA HIS A 152 25.47 -0.44 -0.20
C HIS A 152 25.02 0.18 -1.53
N LEU A 153 23.73 0.06 -1.89
CA LEU A 153 23.16 0.67 -3.08
C LEU A 153 23.31 2.20 -3.05
N ALA A 154 23.05 2.84 -1.91
CA ALA A 154 23.20 4.29 -1.74
C ALA A 154 24.65 4.73 -1.97
N HIS A 155 25.62 3.99 -1.43
CA HIS A 155 27.04 4.24 -1.63
C HIS A 155 27.45 4.12 -3.12
N LEU A 156 27.04 3.04 -3.80
CA LEU A 156 27.29 2.87 -5.24
C LEU A 156 26.63 3.98 -6.07
N ALA A 157 25.38 4.33 -5.75
CA ALA A 157 24.64 5.39 -6.41
C ALA A 157 25.33 6.76 -6.25
N GLY A 158 25.89 7.04 -5.08
CA GLY A 158 26.69 8.25 -4.81
C GLY A 158 27.93 8.34 -5.70
N ARG A 159 28.67 7.24 -5.86
CA ARG A 159 29.85 7.18 -6.76
C ARG A 159 29.47 7.41 -8.22
N VAL A 160 28.35 6.82 -8.67
CA VAL A 160 27.82 7.05 -10.03
C VAL A 160 27.41 8.50 -10.23
N ALA A 161 26.78 9.12 -9.23
CA ALA A 161 26.39 10.53 -9.30
C ALA A 161 27.60 11.45 -9.40
N ALA A 162 28.65 11.22 -8.59
CA ALA A 162 29.89 12.00 -8.60
C ALA A 162 30.66 11.90 -9.93
N ARG A 163 30.64 10.72 -10.58
CA ARG A 163 31.26 10.52 -11.90
C ARG A 163 30.44 11.12 -13.05
N SER A 164 29.17 11.43 -12.83
CA SER A 164 28.25 11.89 -13.87
C SER A 164 28.02 13.40 -13.78
N GLU A 165 29.09 14.19 -13.79
CA GLU A 165 29.06 15.66 -13.90
C GLU A 165 28.66 16.13 -15.32
N ALA A 166 28.63 15.26 -16.33
CA ALA A 166 28.24 15.63 -17.69
C ALA A 166 26.73 15.40 -17.98
N GLY A 167 25.98 16.49 -18.22
CA GLY A 167 25.16 16.58 -19.43
C GLY A 167 23.63 16.42 -19.39
N LYS A 168 22.96 16.11 -18.27
CA LYS A 168 21.47 16.11 -18.27
C LYS A 168 20.87 16.80 -17.04
N ARG A 169 20.37 18.02 -17.23
CA ARG A 169 19.71 18.86 -16.20
C ARG A 169 18.38 18.27 -15.67
N ASP A 170 17.77 17.27 -16.32
CA ASP A 170 16.41 16.77 -16.00
C ASP A 170 16.27 15.22 -16.03
N ARG A 171 17.26 14.47 -15.54
CA ARG A 171 17.25 12.98 -15.57
C ARG A 171 16.03 12.39 -14.85
N LEU A 172 15.87 12.71 -13.57
CA LEU A 172 14.75 12.20 -12.77
C LEU A 172 13.41 12.77 -13.24
N GLY A 173 13.35 14.04 -13.64
CA GLY A 173 12.11 14.63 -14.13
C GLY A 173 11.61 14.01 -15.44
N GLN A 174 12.49 13.71 -16.40
CA GLN A 174 12.11 12.95 -17.61
C GLN A 174 11.68 11.53 -17.28
N PHE A 175 12.44 10.85 -16.42
CA PHE A 175 12.13 9.49 -15.97
C PHE A 175 10.74 9.43 -15.30
N ALA A 176 10.49 10.29 -14.31
CA ALA A 176 9.23 10.38 -13.59
C ALA A 176 8.04 10.62 -14.54
N ARG A 177 8.18 11.53 -15.50
CA ARG A 177 7.15 11.79 -16.52
C ARG A 177 6.86 10.55 -17.37
N LYS A 178 7.89 9.81 -17.80
CA LYS A 178 7.73 8.55 -18.56
C LYS A 178 7.00 7.49 -17.74
N ARG A 179 7.33 7.36 -16.45
CA ARG A 179 6.65 6.43 -15.52
C ARG A 179 5.17 6.77 -15.33
N VAL A 180 4.84 8.02 -15.05
CA VAL A 180 3.45 8.47 -14.90
C VAL A 180 2.65 8.25 -16.19
N ARG A 181 3.23 8.56 -17.36
CA ARG A 181 2.57 8.31 -18.66
C ARG A 181 2.28 6.83 -18.89
N ARG A 182 3.25 5.95 -18.58
CA ARG A 182 3.08 4.49 -18.68
C ARG A 182 2.00 3.98 -17.73
N GLY A 183 2.03 4.39 -16.46
CA GLY A 183 1.00 4.04 -15.49
C GLY A 183 -0.40 4.52 -15.92
N ARG A 184 -0.50 5.73 -16.47
CA ARG A 184 -1.76 6.25 -17.03
C ARG A 184 -2.24 5.43 -18.22
N LYS A 185 -1.35 4.95 -19.10
CA LYS A 185 -1.70 4.09 -20.25
C LYS A 185 -2.24 2.74 -19.75
N GLN A 186 -1.52 2.10 -18.83
CA GLN A 186 -1.94 0.83 -18.23
C GLN A 186 -3.31 0.95 -17.55
N LEU A 187 -3.52 2.00 -16.73
CA LEU A 187 -4.79 2.23 -16.06
C LEU A 187 -5.94 2.45 -17.06
N ARG A 188 -5.70 3.07 -18.22
CA ARG A 188 -6.74 3.21 -19.25
C ARG A 188 -7.12 1.87 -19.86
N GLY A 189 -6.15 1.02 -20.18
CA GLY A 189 -6.43 -0.33 -20.69
C GLY A 189 -7.23 -1.17 -19.68
N LEU A 190 -6.83 -1.14 -18.41
CA LEU A 190 -7.57 -1.83 -17.33
C LEU A 190 -8.99 -1.29 -17.13
N LYS A 191 -9.19 0.03 -17.29
CA LYS A 191 -10.54 0.60 -17.28
C LYS A 191 -11.40 0.06 -18.40
N GLN A 192 -10.87 -0.01 -19.61
CA GLN A 192 -11.62 -0.53 -20.76
C GLN A 192 -12.05 -1.98 -20.53
N ALA A 193 -11.14 -2.82 -20.03
CA ALA A 193 -11.47 -4.20 -19.66
C ALA A 193 -12.52 -4.28 -18.54
N ALA A 194 -12.40 -3.45 -17.50
CA ALA A 194 -13.34 -3.43 -16.37
C ALA A 194 -14.77 -3.00 -16.74
N HIS A 195 -14.95 -2.19 -17.79
CA HIS A 195 -16.30 -1.85 -18.27
C HIS A 195 -17.01 -3.06 -18.90
N GLY A 196 -16.28 -4.12 -19.26
CA GLY A 196 -16.83 -5.38 -19.73
C GLY A 196 -17.33 -6.33 -18.63
N GLY A 197 -17.39 -5.89 -17.37
CA GLY A 197 -17.94 -6.68 -16.25
C GLY A 197 -16.94 -7.60 -15.54
N ASP A 198 -15.68 -7.68 -15.99
CA ASP A 198 -14.67 -8.53 -15.35
C ASP A 198 -14.24 -7.98 -13.96
N LEU A 199 -14.65 -8.67 -12.89
CA LEU A 199 -14.30 -8.36 -11.50
C LEU A 199 -12.77 -8.34 -11.28
N ARG A 200 -12.02 -9.21 -11.96
CA ARG A 200 -10.55 -9.22 -11.90
C ARG A 200 -9.98 -7.95 -12.53
N ALA A 201 -10.53 -7.50 -13.65
CA ALA A 201 -10.14 -6.24 -14.27
C ALA A 201 -10.47 -5.02 -13.38
N VAL A 202 -11.60 -5.03 -12.65
CA VAL A 202 -11.94 -4.00 -11.65
C VAL A 202 -10.89 -3.96 -10.53
N HIS A 203 -10.50 -5.13 -10.02
CA HIS A 203 -9.46 -5.25 -9.00
C HIS A 203 -8.09 -4.73 -9.50
N ASP A 204 -7.67 -5.15 -10.69
CA ASP A 204 -6.42 -4.72 -11.30
C ASP A 204 -6.42 -3.21 -11.59
N GLN A 205 -7.55 -2.66 -12.06
CA GLN A 205 -7.73 -1.23 -12.22
C GLN A 205 -7.52 -0.49 -10.90
N ARG A 206 -8.08 -0.98 -9.78
CA ARG A 206 -7.90 -0.39 -8.45
C ARG A 206 -6.44 -0.40 -8.02
N ILE A 207 -5.76 -1.54 -8.18
CA ILE A 207 -4.33 -1.67 -7.87
C ILE A 207 -3.50 -0.68 -8.70
N ALA A 208 -3.74 -0.62 -10.01
CA ALA A 208 -3.02 0.28 -10.91
C ALA A 208 -3.28 1.76 -10.56
N GLY A 209 -4.52 2.11 -10.20
CA GLY A 209 -4.89 3.44 -9.76
C GLY A 209 -4.18 3.86 -8.47
N LYS A 210 -4.14 2.98 -7.46
CA LYS A 210 -3.39 3.19 -6.21
C LYS A 210 -1.90 3.39 -6.49
N ARG A 211 -1.28 2.48 -7.25
CA ARG A 211 0.14 2.57 -7.62
C ARG A 211 0.47 3.89 -8.31
N LEU A 212 -0.36 4.33 -9.26
CA LEU A 212 -0.15 5.59 -9.97
C LEU A 212 -0.27 6.81 -9.04
N ARG A 213 -1.26 6.83 -8.13
CA ARG A 213 -1.41 7.91 -7.15
C ARG A 213 -0.18 8.03 -6.27
N TYR A 214 0.23 6.93 -5.63
CA TYR A 214 1.39 6.96 -4.73
C TYR A 214 2.70 7.27 -5.46
N THR A 215 2.82 6.90 -6.74
CA THR A 215 3.96 7.32 -7.55
C THR A 215 3.99 8.83 -7.77
N ILE A 216 2.82 9.45 -7.98
CA ILE A 216 2.72 10.89 -8.15
C ILE A 216 3.07 11.61 -6.85
N GLU A 217 2.60 11.10 -5.71
CA GLU A 217 2.93 11.62 -4.38
C GLU A 217 4.44 11.50 -4.09
N ALA A 218 5.02 10.32 -4.29
CA ALA A 218 6.45 10.08 -4.04
C ALA A 218 7.41 10.89 -4.93
N LEU A 219 6.96 11.28 -6.13
CA LEU A 219 7.76 12.05 -7.10
C LEU A 219 7.22 13.46 -7.31
N GLU A 220 6.36 13.95 -6.42
CA GLU A 220 5.74 15.27 -6.53
C GLU A 220 6.75 16.40 -6.79
N PRO A 221 7.90 16.49 -6.07
CA PRO A 221 8.84 17.60 -6.24
C PRO A 221 9.46 17.71 -7.64
N VAL A 222 9.42 16.64 -8.43
CA VAL A 222 10.02 16.57 -9.78
C VAL A 222 8.99 16.45 -10.90
N LEU A 223 7.71 16.32 -10.56
CA LEU A 223 6.62 16.20 -11.53
C LEU A 223 6.00 17.57 -11.84
N PRO A 224 5.59 17.82 -13.10
CA PRO A 224 4.81 19.01 -13.43
C PRO A 224 3.46 19.03 -12.70
N SER A 225 2.98 20.23 -12.34
CA SER A 225 1.75 20.49 -11.58
C SER A 225 0.49 19.80 -12.14
N ARG A 226 0.39 19.61 -13.46
CA ARG A 226 -0.72 18.88 -14.09
C ARG A 226 -0.86 17.43 -13.60
N PHE A 227 0.24 16.78 -13.21
CA PHE A 227 0.22 15.43 -12.64
C PHE A 227 -0.11 15.47 -11.15
N THR A 228 0.52 16.35 -10.40
CA THR A 228 0.39 16.43 -8.93
C THR A 228 -0.92 17.07 -8.48
N LYS A 229 -1.55 17.90 -9.32
CA LYS A 229 -2.87 18.51 -9.04
C LYS A 229 -3.98 17.78 -9.78
N ARG A 230 -4.09 17.94 -11.10
CA ARG A 230 -5.27 17.49 -11.87
C ARG A 230 -5.40 15.97 -11.93
N LEU A 231 -4.31 15.25 -12.23
CA LEU A 231 -4.34 13.79 -12.32
C LEU A 231 -4.48 13.16 -10.94
N HIS A 232 -3.73 13.64 -9.93
CA HIS A 232 -3.87 13.19 -8.54
C HIS A 232 -5.30 13.30 -8.03
N ARG A 233 -5.93 14.47 -8.12
CA ARG A 233 -7.34 14.67 -7.71
C ARG A 233 -8.31 13.70 -8.40
N LYS A 234 -8.10 13.42 -9.69
CA LYS A 234 -8.91 12.44 -10.42
C LYS A 234 -8.73 11.02 -9.88
N LEU A 235 -7.50 10.63 -9.54
CA LEU A 235 -7.21 9.32 -8.96
C LEU A 235 -7.79 9.17 -7.56
N VAL A 236 -7.71 10.21 -6.73
CA VAL A 236 -8.32 10.22 -5.39
C VAL A 236 -9.83 9.99 -5.48
N ARG A 237 -10.54 10.79 -6.28
CA ARG A 237 -12.01 10.65 -6.45
C ARG A 237 -12.41 9.26 -6.96
N GLN A 238 -11.65 8.72 -7.91
CA GLN A 238 -11.94 7.39 -8.43
C GLN A 238 -11.71 6.30 -7.38
N GLN A 239 -10.68 6.43 -6.54
CA GLN A 239 -10.41 5.48 -5.47
C GLN A 239 -11.50 5.50 -4.41
N SER A 240 -12.02 6.66 -4.03
CA SER A 240 -13.12 6.76 -3.06
C SER A 240 -14.36 6.00 -3.53
N ARG A 241 -14.73 6.13 -4.82
CA ARG A 241 -15.88 5.40 -5.40
C ARG A 241 -15.72 3.88 -5.43
N LEU A 242 -14.48 3.40 -5.59
CA LEU A 242 -14.17 1.96 -5.64
C LEU A 242 -13.77 1.38 -4.28
N GLY A 243 -13.61 2.22 -3.26
CA GLY A 243 -13.28 1.81 -1.89
C GLY A 243 -14.43 1.00 -1.31
N GLY A 244 -15.59 1.64 -1.18
CA GLY A 244 -16.78 1.06 -0.54
C GLY A 244 -17.22 -0.28 -1.12
N PHE A 245 -17.11 -0.49 -2.44
CA PHE A 245 -17.45 -1.80 -3.03
C PHE A 245 -16.55 -2.92 -2.51
N VAL A 246 -15.23 -2.71 -2.49
CA VAL A 246 -14.31 -3.76 -2.02
C VAL A 246 -14.41 -3.92 -0.51
N ASP A 247 -14.57 -2.82 0.21
CA ASP A 247 -14.68 -2.86 1.66
C ASP A 247 -15.98 -3.63 2.06
N ALA A 248 -17.08 -3.47 1.31
CA ALA A 248 -18.29 -4.27 1.47
C ALA A 248 -18.10 -5.76 1.11
N MET A 249 -17.36 -6.09 0.06
CA MET A 249 -17.04 -7.49 -0.30
C MET A 249 -16.22 -8.17 0.80
N VAL A 250 -15.21 -7.48 1.34
CA VAL A 250 -14.41 -7.99 2.47
C VAL A 250 -15.28 -8.12 3.72
N ALA A 251 -16.12 -7.13 4.02
CA ALA A 251 -17.04 -7.20 5.16
C ALA A 251 -18.02 -8.39 5.03
N ARG A 252 -18.54 -8.65 3.83
CA ARG A 252 -19.41 -9.81 3.58
C ARG A 252 -18.68 -11.13 3.83
N ARG A 253 -17.45 -11.28 3.33
CA ARG A 253 -16.63 -12.47 3.58
C ARG A 253 -16.40 -12.67 5.08
N LEU A 254 -15.95 -11.63 5.79
CA LEU A 254 -15.66 -11.68 7.22
C LEU A 254 -16.92 -11.93 8.07
N MET A 255 -18.08 -11.44 7.62
CA MET A 255 -19.35 -11.73 8.25
C MET A 255 -19.76 -13.20 8.07
N GLY A 256 -19.60 -13.77 6.86
CA GLY A 256 -19.83 -15.19 6.62
C GLY A 256 -18.89 -16.06 7.46
N GLU A 257 -17.62 -15.66 7.56
CA GLU A 257 -16.62 -16.24 8.46
C GLU A 257 -17.05 -16.21 9.94
N CYS A 258 -17.67 -15.13 10.43
CA CYS A 258 -18.18 -15.07 11.80
C CYS A 258 -19.41 -15.96 12.04
N LEU A 259 -20.19 -16.24 11.00
CA LEU A 259 -21.44 -16.99 11.07
C LEU A 259 -21.29 -18.46 10.66
N ASP A 260 -20.05 -18.90 10.35
CA ASP A 260 -19.72 -20.21 9.78
C ASP A 260 -20.57 -20.57 8.53
N VAL A 261 -20.93 -19.55 7.75
CA VAL A 261 -21.65 -19.71 6.48
C VAL A 261 -20.60 -19.90 5.37
N PRO A 262 -20.76 -20.90 4.46
CA PRO A 262 -19.88 -21.06 3.30
C PRO A 262 -19.80 -19.76 2.49
N GLU A 263 -18.65 -19.44 1.90
CA GLU A 263 -18.49 -18.26 1.02
C GLU A 263 -19.66 -18.21 0.00
N LEU A 264 -20.56 -17.23 0.17
CA LEU A 264 -21.60 -16.98 -0.81
C LEU A 264 -20.91 -16.56 -2.11
N PRO A 265 -21.17 -17.22 -3.25
CA PRO A 265 -20.51 -16.91 -4.50
C PRO A 265 -20.66 -15.43 -4.84
N ASP A 266 -19.58 -14.83 -5.37
CA ASP A 266 -19.49 -13.41 -5.71
C ASP A 266 -20.57 -12.94 -6.72
N ASP A 267 -21.28 -13.88 -7.34
CA ASP A 267 -22.26 -13.68 -8.41
C ASP A 267 -23.72 -13.50 -7.97
N VAL A 268 -24.03 -13.37 -6.67
CA VAL A 268 -25.42 -13.04 -6.27
C VAL A 268 -25.65 -11.53 -6.47
N PRO A 269 -26.43 -11.09 -7.48
CA PRO A 269 -26.78 -9.68 -7.63
C PRO A 269 -27.56 -9.21 -6.39
N PRO A 270 -27.43 -7.93 -5.98
CA PRO A 270 -28.25 -7.41 -4.88
C PRO A 270 -29.73 -7.61 -5.21
N PRO A 271 -30.57 -7.97 -4.22
CA PRO A 271 -32.00 -8.08 -4.46
C PRO A 271 -32.52 -6.74 -5.01
N PRO A 272 -33.47 -6.75 -5.96
CA PRO A 272 -34.03 -5.53 -6.49
C PRO A 272 -34.65 -4.70 -5.35
N PRO A 273 -34.56 -3.36 -5.39
CA PRO A 273 -35.15 -2.52 -4.36
C PRO A 273 -36.67 -2.74 -4.37
N GLY A 274 -37.20 -3.33 -3.29
CA GLY A 274 -38.65 -3.48 -3.08
C GLY A 274 -39.18 -4.89 -2.81
N ALA A 275 -38.36 -5.91 -2.61
CA ALA A 275 -38.84 -7.18 -2.08
C ALA A 275 -38.86 -7.13 -0.54
N SER A 276 -40.03 -6.80 0.02
CA SER A 276 -40.39 -7.10 1.41
C SER A 276 -40.55 -8.60 1.63
#